data_AF-A0A7J3Q9V2-F1
#
_entry.id   AF-A0A7J3Q9V2-F1
#
_cell.length_a   1.000
_cell.length_b   1.000
_cell.length_c   1.000
_cell.angle_alpha   90.00
_cell.angle_beta   90.00
_cell.angle_gamma   90.00
#
_symmetry.space_group_name_H-M   'P 1'
#
loop_
_entity.id
_entity.type
_entity.pdbx_description
1 polymer ?
#
loop_
_entity_poly.entity_id
_entity_poly.type
_entity_poly.pdbx_seq_one_letter_code
_entity_poly.pdbx_strand_id
1 'polypeptide(L)'
;MIEGLGLRYALVAHHFWDRPGGGELFSAASALGLEASGYAPVLVSVFSLDPSKYIGWFGIDLSKYPIYSLFGFKLRAFGLYSWFINWAAIEKALERYGAGLVFTDSCYYKQIEKKLVKKRVKLVE
;
A
#
# COMPACT_ATOMS: atom_id res chain seq x y z
N MET A 1 1.54 24.00 16.97
CA MET A 1 2.51 24.33 15.90
C MET A 1 3.51 23.20 15.80
N ILE A 2 3.37 22.31 14.81
CA ILE A 2 4.43 21.39 14.39
C ILE A 2 4.55 21.59 12.87
N GLU A 3 5.02 22.77 12.49
CA GLU A 3 5.50 23.03 11.13
C GLU A 3 6.99 22.66 11.11
N GLY A 4 7.36 21.64 10.33
CA GLY A 4 8.78 21.32 10.13
C GLY A 4 9.12 19.88 9.72
N LEU A 5 8.21 18.92 9.87
CA LEU A 5 8.40 17.58 9.33
C LEU A 5 7.54 17.44 8.08
N GLY A 6 8.16 17.49 6.90
CA GLY A 6 7.48 17.11 5.66
C GLY A 6 6.76 15.77 5.82
N LEU A 7 5.62 15.59 5.14
CA LEU A 7 4.82 14.36 5.23
C LEU A 7 5.71 13.14 5.03
N ARG A 8 5.78 12.28 6.05
CA ARG A 8 6.53 11.03 5.99
C ARG A 8 5.64 9.97 5.37
N TYR A 9 5.61 9.92 4.04
CA TYR A 9 4.80 8.92 3.35
C TYR A 9 5.28 7.50 3.67
N ALA A 10 4.33 6.60 3.89
CA ALA A 10 4.54 5.17 3.99
C ALA A 10 3.61 4.47 3.00
N LEU A 11 4.15 3.57 2.19
CA LEU A 11 3.32 2.79 1.28
C LEU A 11 2.81 1.55 2.00
N VAL A 12 1.52 1.25 1.82
CA VAL A 12 0.90 0.00 2.25
C VAL A 12 0.50 -0.74 0.99
N ALA A 13 1.34 -1.67 0.57
CA ALA A 13 1.16 -2.39 -0.68
C ALA A 13 0.51 -3.74 -0.43
N HIS A 14 -0.62 -3.95 -1.08
CA HIS A 14 -1.27 -5.24 -1.11
C HIS A 14 -1.76 -5.53 -2.52
N HIS A 15 -1.58 -6.78 -2.94
CA HIS A 15 -1.77 -7.18 -4.32
C HIS A 15 -3.26 -7.16 -4.73
N PHE A 16 -4.19 -7.44 -3.81
CA PHE A 16 -5.61 -7.57 -4.14
C PHE A 16 -6.54 -7.16 -3.01
N TRP A 17 -7.14 -5.98 -3.12
CA TRP A 17 -7.95 -5.41 -2.05
C TRP A 17 -9.46 -5.68 -2.14
N ASP A 18 -9.96 -6.35 -3.18
CA ASP A 18 -11.40 -6.35 -3.53
C ASP A 18 -12.20 -7.53 -2.92
N ARG A 19 -11.74 -8.09 -1.80
CA ARG A 19 -12.46 -9.13 -1.04
C ARG A 19 -12.16 -9.04 0.47
N PRO A 20 -13.03 -9.54 1.35
CA PRO A 20 -12.69 -9.71 2.75
C PRO A 20 -11.79 -10.93 2.95
N GLY A 21 -10.63 -10.73 3.58
CA GLY A 21 -9.70 -11.78 3.95
C GLY A 21 -8.67 -11.29 4.97
N GLY A 22 -7.82 -12.22 5.45
CA GLY A 22 -6.83 -11.92 6.48
C GLY A 22 -5.73 -10.96 6.03
N GLY A 23 -5.27 -11.06 4.77
CA GLY A 23 -4.26 -10.17 4.21
C GLY A 23 -4.80 -8.75 4.01
N GLU A 24 -6.05 -8.64 3.59
CA GLU A 24 -6.77 -7.38 3.44
C GLU A 24 -6.97 -6.69 4.79
N LEU A 25 -7.39 -7.43 5.82
CA LEU A 25 -7.49 -6.92 7.20
C LEU A 25 -6.13 -6.48 7.74
N PHE A 26 -5.09 -7.31 7.60
CA PHE A 26 -3.76 -7.01 8.11
C PHE A 26 -3.14 -5.79 7.42
N SER A 27 -3.30 -5.67 6.10
CA SER A 27 -2.84 -4.51 5.34
C SER A 27 -3.59 -3.25 5.74
N ALA A 28 -4.92 -3.32 5.91
CA ALA A 28 -5.72 -2.20 6.39
C ALA A 28 -5.32 -1.76 7.81
N ALA A 29 -5.12 -2.72 8.73
CA ALA A 29 -4.65 -2.45 10.08
C ALA A 29 -3.23 -1.86 10.09
N SER A 30 -2.36 -2.28 9.17
CA SER A 30 -1.02 -1.72 9.01
C SER A 30 -1.05 -0.25 8.59
N ALA A 31 -2.00 0.16 7.74
CA ALA A 31 -2.20 1.57 7.43
C ALA A 31 -2.56 2.39 8.69
N LEU A 32 -3.47 1.89 9.53
CA LEU A 32 -3.82 2.53 10.80
C LEU A 32 -2.61 2.62 11.75
N GLY A 33 -1.84 1.53 11.87
CA GLY A 33 -0.66 1.50 12.74
C GLY A 33 0.44 2.47 12.27
N LEU A 34 0.64 2.60 10.96
CA LEU A 34 1.59 3.56 10.39
C LEU A 34 1.15 5.00 10.61
N GLU A 35 -0.13 5.31 10.44
CA GLU A 35 -0.69 6.63 10.77
C GLU A 35 -0.50 6.95 12.25
N ALA A 36 -0.84 6.01 13.15
CA ALA A 36 -0.63 6.17 14.60
C ALA A 36 0.85 6.37 14.97
N SER A 37 1.77 5.89 14.12
CA SER A 37 3.22 6.07 14.26
C SER A 37 3.75 7.36 13.62
N GLY A 38 2.88 8.24 13.13
CA GLY A 38 3.24 9.55 12.55
C GLY A 38 3.64 9.51 11.07
N TYR A 39 3.32 8.45 10.34
CA TYR A 39 3.44 8.41 8.88
C TYR A 39 2.15 8.88 8.20
N ALA A 40 2.24 9.17 6.90
CA ALA A 40 1.11 9.40 6.01
C ALA A 40 0.94 8.17 5.10
N PRO A 41 0.05 7.22 5.42
CA PRO A 41 -0.12 6.02 4.62
C PRO A 41 -0.65 6.32 3.23
N VAL A 42 -0.16 5.59 2.24
CA VAL A 42 -0.69 5.55 0.87
C VAL A 42 -0.99 4.10 0.53
N LEU A 43 -2.23 3.82 0.17
CA LEU A 43 -2.67 2.49 -0.21
C LEU A 43 -2.21 2.21 -1.63
N VAL A 44 -1.39 1.18 -1.80
CA VAL A 44 -0.85 0.80 -3.10
C VAL A 44 -1.53 -0.48 -3.57
N SER A 45 -2.07 -0.43 -4.77
CA SER A 45 -2.67 -1.57 -5.43
C SER A 45 -2.26 -1.65 -6.89
N VAL A 46 -2.31 -2.86 -7.45
CA VAL A 46 -2.18 -3.06 -8.89
C VAL A 46 -3.43 -2.58 -9.62
N PHE A 47 -4.62 -2.75 -9.03
CA PHE A 47 -5.91 -2.43 -9.64
C PHE A 47 -6.67 -1.39 -8.81
N SER A 48 -7.83 -0.95 -9.29
CA SER A 48 -8.64 0.00 -8.54
C SER A 48 -9.16 -0.63 -7.24
N LEU A 49 -8.95 0.07 -6.13
CA LEU A 49 -9.45 -0.26 -4.80
C LEU A 49 -10.70 0.56 -4.49
N ASP A 50 -11.68 -0.06 -3.82
CA ASP A 50 -12.85 0.62 -3.27
C ASP A 50 -12.74 0.66 -1.73
N PRO A 51 -12.26 1.78 -1.15
CA PRO A 51 -12.00 1.87 0.29
C PRO A 51 -13.28 1.83 1.13
N SER A 52 -14.44 2.18 0.55
CA SER A 52 -15.71 2.25 1.28
C SER A 52 -16.14 0.88 1.82
N LYS A 53 -15.74 -0.21 1.13
CA LYS A 53 -16.07 -1.58 1.52
C LYS A 53 -15.40 -2.00 2.83
N TYR A 54 -14.26 -1.41 3.18
CA TYR A 54 -13.48 -1.79 4.37
C TYR A 54 -14.17 -1.43 5.68
N ILE A 55 -15.06 -0.43 5.66
CA ILE A 55 -15.93 -0.11 6.79
C ILE A 55 -16.89 -1.27 7.04
N GLY A 56 -17.53 -1.79 5.99
CA GLY A 56 -18.45 -2.91 6.09
C GLY A 56 -17.77 -4.25 6.43
N TRP A 57 -16.55 -4.47 5.91
CA TRP A 57 -15.82 -5.71 6.13
C TRP A 57 -15.15 -5.79 7.50
N PHE A 58 -14.54 -4.69 7.95
CA PHE A 58 -13.62 -4.69 9.10
C PHE A 58 -13.84 -3.53 10.07
N GLY A 59 -14.77 -2.61 9.79
CA GLY A 59 -14.92 -1.38 10.57
C GLY A 59 -13.76 -0.39 10.38
N ILE A 60 -12.95 -0.55 9.34
CA ILE A 60 -11.79 0.30 9.07
C ILE A 60 -12.12 1.28 7.93
N ASP A 61 -12.04 2.58 8.22
CA ASP A 61 -12.18 3.61 7.20
C ASP A 61 -10.83 3.86 6.49
N LEU A 62 -10.72 3.34 5.27
CA LEU A 62 -9.58 3.55 4.39
C LEU A 62 -9.74 4.76 3.45
N SER A 63 -10.92 5.41 3.41
CA SER A 63 -11.22 6.49 2.47
C SER A 63 -10.39 7.75 2.71
N LYS A 64 -9.88 7.90 3.93
CA LYS A 64 -8.98 8.99 4.35
C LYS A 64 -7.57 8.90 3.76
N TYR A 65 -7.15 7.74 3.24
CA TYR A 65 -5.81 7.56 2.71
C TYR A 65 -5.76 7.76 1.19
N PRO A 66 -4.72 8.41 0.65
CA PRO A 66 -4.48 8.42 -0.79
C PRO A 66 -4.32 7.00 -1.33
N ILE A 67 -4.90 6.76 -2.50
CA ILE A 67 -4.81 5.48 -3.20
C ILE A 67 -3.94 5.66 -4.45
N TYR A 68 -2.94 4.79 -4.61
CA TYR A 68 -2.22 4.62 -5.85
C TYR A 68 -2.56 3.27 -6.46
N SER A 69 -3.23 3.30 -7.60
CA SER A 69 -3.48 2.12 -8.42
C SER A 69 -2.61 2.18 -9.67
N LEU A 70 -1.87 1.10 -9.95
CA LEU A 70 -1.10 1.00 -11.20
C LEU A 70 -2.03 1.00 -12.42
N PHE A 71 -3.15 0.29 -12.33
CA PHE A 71 -4.20 0.27 -13.33
C PHE A 71 -5.51 0.83 -12.76
N GLY A 72 -6.19 1.69 -13.53
CA GLY A 72 -7.42 2.37 -13.12
C GLY A 72 -8.71 1.54 -13.25
N PHE A 73 -8.62 0.23 -13.52
CA PHE A 73 -9.79 -0.63 -13.71
C PHE A 73 -9.92 -1.68 -12.60
N LYS A 74 -11.17 -2.11 -12.36
CA LYS A 74 -11.50 -3.21 -11.44
C LYS A 74 -11.19 -4.55 -12.09
N LEU A 75 -10.56 -5.44 -11.35
CA LEU A 75 -10.26 -6.78 -11.82
C LEU A 75 -11.30 -7.77 -11.29
N ARG A 76 -12.09 -8.39 -12.18
CA ARG A 76 -13.09 -9.41 -11.81
C ARG A 76 -12.51 -10.82 -11.66
N ALA A 77 -11.38 -11.12 -12.30
CA ALA A 77 -10.69 -12.41 -12.32
C ALA A 77 -9.18 -12.18 -12.59
N PHE A 78 -8.29 -13.17 -12.38
CA PHE A 78 -6.82 -13.04 -12.53
C PHE A 78 -6.07 -12.36 -11.36
N GLY A 79 -6.63 -12.38 -10.15
CA GLY A 79 -5.97 -11.86 -8.94
C GLY A 79 -4.60 -12.48 -8.67
N LEU A 80 -4.35 -13.73 -9.08
CA LEU A 80 -3.04 -14.38 -8.95
C LEU A 80 -1.93 -13.65 -9.75
N TYR A 81 -2.28 -13.03 -10.88
CA TYR A 81 -1.31 -12.32 -11.73
C TYR A 81 -0.92 -10.96 -11.15
N SER A 82 -1.77 -10.39 -10.29
CA SER A 82 -1.45 -9.15 -9.57
C SER A 82 -0.17 -9.30 -8.73
N TRP A 83 0.12 -10.51 -8.24
CA TRP A 83 1.31 -10.80 -7.45
C TRP A 83 2.59 -10.47 -8.21
N PHE A 84 2.65 -10.84 -9.50
CA PHE A 84 3.83 -10.65 -10.34
C PHE A 84 4.06 -9.19 -10.78
N ILE A 85 3.06 -8.32 -10.62
CA ILE A 85 3.10 -6.91 -11.07
C ILE A 85 3.05 -5.94 -9.88
N ASN A 86 2.80 -6.44 -8.66
CA ASN A 86 2.73 -5.60 -7.44
C ASN A 86 4.00 -4.78 -7.21
N TRP A 87 5.17 -5.33 -7.52
CA TRP A 87 6.45 -4.62 -7.43
C TRP A 87 6.49 -3.34 -8.28
N ALA A 88 5.84 -3.34 -9.46
CA ALA A 88 5.79 -2.19 -10.35
C ALA A 88 4.88 -1.09 -9.78
N ALA A 89 3.78 -1.47 -9.14
CA ALA A 89 2.91 -0.54 -8.43
C ALA A 89 3.65 0.13 -7.27
N ILE A 90 4.41 -0.65 -6.48
CA ILE A 90 5.25 -0.13 -5.40
C ILE A 90 6.31 0.83 -5.95
N GLU A 91 7.02 0.44 -7.00
CA GLU A 91 8.06 1.29 -7.60
C GLU A 91 7.51 2.64 -8.06
N LYS A 92 6.37 2.65 -8.76
CA LYS A 92 5.76 3.89 -9.24
C LYS A 92 5.16 4.73 -8.13
N ALA A 93 4.58 4.11 -7.10
CA ALA A 93 4.14 4.81 -5.90
C ALA A 93 5.33 5.44 -5.14
N LEU A 94 6.47 4.75 -5.06
CA LEU A 94 7.69 5.29 -4.44
C LEU A 94 8.21 6.52 -5.18
N GLU A 95 8.24 6.47 -6.51
CA GLU A 95 8.63 7.61 -7.34
C GLU A 95 7.70 8.81 -7.14
N ARG A 96 6.39 8.56 -7.03
CA ARG A 96 5.38 9.62 -6.89
C ARG A 96 5.36 10.28 -5.53
N TYR A 97 5.43 9.49 -4.45
CA TYR A 97 5.24 9.98 -3.09
C TYR A 97 6.55 10.17 -2.32
N GLY A 98 7.68 9.68 -2.83
CA GLY A 98 8.96 9.77 -2.13
C GLY A 98 8.95 9.08 -0.76
N ALA A 99 8.18 7.99 -0.62
CA ALA A 99 7.98 7.33 0.65
C ALA A 99 9.27 6.70 1.19
N GLY A 100 9.50 6.87 2.51
CA GLY A 100 10.66 6.32 3.21
C GLY A 100 10.44 4.94 3.79
N LEU A 101 9.20 4.44 3.75
CA LEU A 101 8.80 3.13 4.26
C LEU A 101 7.83 2.45 3.29
N VAL A 102 7.98 1.15 3.12
CA VAL A 102 7.03 0.29 2.41
C VAL A 102 6.67 -0.87 3.33
N PHE A 103 5.38 -1.05 3.56
CA PHE A 103 4.81 -2.27 4.09
C PHE A 103 4.26 -3.12 2.93
N THR A 104 4.47 -4.43 2.96
CA THR A 104 3.89 -5.37 2.01
C THR A 104 3.70 -6.74 2.64
N ASP A 105 2.53 -7.36 2.44
CA ASP A 105 2.24 -8.73 2.91
C ASP A 105 2.68 -9.82 1.91
N SER A 106 3.17 -9.41 0.74
CA SER A 106 3.54 -10.27 -0.37
C SER A 106 5.05 -10.50 -0.42
N CYS A 107 5.52 -11.71 -0.70
CA CYS A 107 6.96 -12.01 -0.89
C CYS A 107 7.49 -11.65 -2.30
N TYR A 108 6.64 -11.15 -3.20
CA TYR A 108 6.99 -10.82 -4.59
C TYR A 108 7.55 -9.40 -4.79
N TYR A 109 8.04 -8.75 -3.72
CA TYR A 109 8.78 -7.48 -3.80
C TYR A 109 10.27 -7.68 -4.07
N LYS A 110 10.80 -8.91 -4.02
CA LYS A 110 12.26 -9.17 -4.11
C LYS A 110 12.92 -8.54 -5.35
N GLN A 111 12.14 -8.36 -6.42
CA GLN A 111 12.53 -7.68 -7.65
C GLN A 111 12.92 -6.20 -7.42
N ILE A 112 12.34 -5.53 -6.43
CA ILE A 112 12.60 -4.12 -6.08
C ILE A 112 13.48 -3.93 -4.85
N GLU A 113 13.79 -4.98 -4.09
CA GLU A 113 14.55 -4.91 -2.83
C GLU A 113 15.87 -4.13 -2.98
N LYS A 114 16.66 -4.45 -4.03
CA LYS A 114 17.90 -3.72 -4.34
C LYS A 114 17.68 -2.22 -4.55
N LYS A 115 16.55 -1.83 -5.15
CA LYS A 115 16.17 -0.42 -5.35
C LYS A 115 15.78 0.25 -4.04
N LEU A 116 15.06 -0.46 -3.16
CA LEU A 116 14.69 0.03 -1.83
C LEU A 116 15.93 0.34 -0.99
N VAL A 117 16.89 -0.60 -0.95
CA VAL A 117 18.18 -0.41 -0.27
C VAL A 117 18.93 0.80 -0.82
N LYS A 118 19.04 0.92 -2.14
CA LYS A 118 19.70 2.06 -2.80
C LYS A 118 19.03 3.40 -2.46
N LYS A 119 17.70 3.42 -2.35
CA LYS A 119 16.90 4.61 -2.01
C LYS A 119 16.77 4.84 -0.50
N ARG A 120 17.39 4.00 0.34
CA ARG A 120 17.27 4.04 1.82
C ARG A 120 15.82 3.97 2.31
N VAL A 121 15.00 3.19 1.62
CA VAL A 121 13.60 2.93 1.98
C VAL A 121 13.55 1.72 2.90
N LYS A 122 12.88 1.85 4.05
CA LYS A 122 12.67 0.74 4.99
C LYS A 122 11.56 -0.17 4.48
N LEU A 123 11.82 -1.47 4.41
CA LEU A 123 10.82 -2.49 4.11
C LEU A 123 10.30 -3.11 5.42
N VAL A 124 9.00 -3.34 5.51
CA VAL A 124 8.31 -4.05 6.58
C VAL A 124 7.39 -5.09 5.96
N GLU A 125 7.37 -6.30 6.53
CA GLU A 125 6.54 -7.43 6.10
C GLU A 125 5.64 -7.89 7.24
#